data_AF-A0AB39AVJ7-F1
#
_entry.id   AF-A0AB39AVJ7-F1
#
_cell.length_a   1.000
_cell.length_b   1.000
_cell.length_c   1.000
_cell.angle_alpha   90.00
_cell.angle_beta   90.00
_cell.angle_gamma   90.00
#
_symmetry.space_group_name_H-M   'P 1'
#
loop_
_entity.id
_entity.type
_entity.pdbx_description
1 polymer ?
#
loop_
_entity_poly.entity_id
_entity_poly.type
_entity_poly.pdbx_seq_one_letter_code
_entity_poly.pdbx_strand_id
1 'polypeptide(L)'
;MKTIDFKMWQLCEKPTIKKQIKRWLKLQEEVPTLWKDCDFESKGIQLLFRNYTNDINEPCLTIASVYLADELQNQGVLKSLLNYVSEKSPWNIIAFEDIGNAHLRDFCIKYGFKPVSSRYPSSFFILHQQESTLSI
;
A
#
# COMPACT_ATOMS: atom_id res chain seq x y z
N MET A 1 -3.59 21.06 -2.89
CA MET A 1 -2.36 20.63 -3.59
C MET A 1 -2.76 19.91 -4.86
N LYS A 2 -2.17 20.23 -6.01
CA LYS A 2 -2.41 19.49 -7.26
C LYS A 2 -1.46 18.28 -7.33
N THR A 3 -1.81 17.29 -8.15
CA THR A 3 -0.97 16.11 -8.40
C THR A 3 0.42 16.48 -8.88
N ILE A 4 0.53 17.47 -9.76
CA ILE A 4 1.80 18.00 -10.26
C ILE A 4 2.70 18.56 -9.14
N ASP A 5 2.12 19.26 -8.16
CA ASP A 5 2.89 19.85 -7.04
C ASP A 5 3.54 18.76 -6.19
N PHE A 6 2.85 17.64 -6.00
CA PHE A 6 3.38 16.50 -5.24
C PHE A 6 4.49 15.79 -6.00
N LYS A 7 4.33 15.58 -7.31
CA LYS A 7 5.40 15.01 -8.15
C LYS A 7 6.63 15.92 -8.17
N MET A 8 6.45 17.23 -8.31
CA MET A 8 7.55 18.20 -8.22
C MET A 8 8.22 18.16 -6.84
N TRP A 9 7.44 18.07 -5.77
CA TRP A 9 7.99 17.87 -4.42
C TRP A 9 8.80 16.58 -4.28
N GLN A 10 8.34 15.45 -4.85
CA GLN A 10 9.10 14.19 -4.86
C GLN A 10 10.44 14.35 -5.60
N LEU A 11 10.44 15.03 -6.75
CA LEU A 11 11.64 15.23 -7.57
C LEU A 11 12.66 16.16 -6.91
N CYS A 12 12.22 17.28 -6.35
CA CYS A 12 13.09 18.29 -5.75
C CYS A 12 13.64 17.83 -4.40
N GLU A 13 12.78 17.33 -3.50
CA GLU A 13 13.14 17.04 -2.11
C GLU A 13 13.63 15.60 -1.92
N LYS A 14 13.41 14.72 -2.89
CA LYS A 14 13.74 13.28 -2.84
C LYS A 14 13.35 12.62 -1.50
N PRO A 15 12.10 12.82 -1.02
CA PRO A 15 11.66 12.35 0.28
C PRO A 15 11.69 10.82 0.37
N THR A 16 11.80 10.28 1.57
CA THR A 16 11.66 8.83 1.81
C THR A 16 10.23 8.37 1.56
N ILE A 17 10.04 7.08 1.23
CA ILE A 17 8.70 6.46 1.07
C ILE A 17 7.79 6.81 2.25
N LYS A 18 8.28 6.69 3.49
CA LYS A 18 7.53 7.03 4.72
C LYS A 18 7.01 8.47 4.71
N LYS A 19 7.83 9.45 4.32
CA LYS A 19 7.42 10.87 4.25
C LYS A 19 6.36 11.07 3.16
N GLN A 20 6.49 10.40 2.03
CA GLN A 20 5.54 10.50 0.94
C GLN A 20 4.18 9.91 1.31
N ILE A 21 4.16 8.70 1.91
CA ILE A 21 2.92 8.07 2.40
C ILE A 21 2.22 8.97 3.41
N LYS A 22 2.94 9.53 4.41
CA LYS A 22 2.34 10.46 5.39
C LYS A 22 1.65 11.64 4.71
N ARG A 23 2.31 12.22 3.70
CA ARG A 23 1.76 13.37 2.98
C ARG A 23 0.52 12.97 2.18
N TRP A 24 0.52 11.81 1.53
CA TRP A 24 -0.64 11.29 0.82
C TRP A 24 -1.80 10.99 1.78
N LEU A 25 -1.56 10.38 2.94
CA LEU A 25 -2.59 10.14 3.96
C LEU A 25 -3.26 11.43 4.43
N LYS A 26 -2.50 12.50 4.65
CA LYS A 26 -3.09 13.82 4.95
C LYS A 26 -3.97 14.33 3.80
N LEU A 27 -3.59 14.09 2.56
CA LEU A 27 -4.40 14.47 1.39
C LEU A 27 -5.68 13.63 1.27
N GLN A 28 -5.73 12.44 1.86
CA GLN A 28 -6.97 11.65 1.97
C GLN A 28 -7.99 12.29 2.91
N GLU A 29 -7.54 13.00 3.95
CA GLU A 29 -8.42 13.73 4.86
C GLU A 29 -8.97 15.02 4.20
N GLU A 30 -8.15 15.67 3.37
CA GLU A 30 -8.50 16.97 2.77
C GLU A 30 -9.31 16.84 1.47
N VAL A 31 -8.86 15.98 0.55
CA VAL A 31 -9.35 15.90 -0.84
C VAL A 31 -9.23 14.47 -1.43
N PRO A 32 -9.89 13.46 -0.84
CA PRO A 32 -9.70 12.05 -1.20
C PRO A 32 -10.09 11.71 -2.65
N THR A 33 -11.06 12.41 -3.23
CA THR A 33 -11.50 12.19 -4.62
C THR A 33 -10.46 12.61 -5.64
N LEU A 34 -9.66 13.65 -5.33
CA LEU A 34 -8.54 14.08 -6.17
C LEU A 34 -7.33 13.15 -6.02
N TRP A 35 -7.15 12.56 -4.84
CA TRP A 35 -6.01 11.72 -4.49
C TRP A 35 -6.37 10.24 -4.42
N LYS A 36 -7.24 9.78 -5.33
CA LYS A 36 -7.67 8.39 -5.37
C LYS A 36 -6.53 7.39 -5.55
N ASP A 37 -5.42 7.86 -6.13
CA ASP A 37 -4.20 7.10 -6.34
C ASP A 37 -2.95 8.00 -6.17
N CYS A 38 -1.80 7.37 -5.90
CA CYS A 38 -0.52 8.05 -5.82
C CYS A 38 0.65 7.06 -5.99
N ASP A 39 1.59 7.37 -6.90
CA ASP A 39 2.87 6.65 -6.94
C ASP A 39 3.89 7.25 -5.97
N PHE A 40 4.62 6.37 -5.32
CA PHE A 40 5.74 6.67 -4.45
C PHE A 40 7.01 6.08 -5.01
N GLU A 41 8.09 6.86 -5.02
CA GLU A 41 9.39 6.38 -5.47
C GLU A 41 10.50 6.91 -4.57
N SER A 42 11.38 6.02 -4.11
CA SER A 42 12.60 6.40 -3.38
C SER A 42 13.56 5.23 -3.30
N LYS A 43 14.84 5.46 -3.65
CA LYS A 43 15.96 4.52 -3.40
C LYS A 43 15.66 3.07 -3.82
N GLY A 44 15.21 2.85 -5.06
CA GLY A 44 14.92 1.50 -5.57
C GLY A 44 13.60 0.90 -5.08
N ILE A 45 12.75 1.67 -4.39
CA ILE A 45 11.38 1.30 -4.05
C ILE A 45 10.43 2.10 -4.94
N GLN A 46 9.50 1.42 -5.60
CA GLN A 46 8.38 2.02 -6.33
C GLN A 46 7.07 1.39 -5.86
N LEU A 47 6.08 2.21 -5.54
CA LEU A 47 4.78 1.77 -5.04
C LEU A 47 3.68 2.55 -5.73
N LEU A 48 2.52 1.92 -5.95
CA LEU A 48 1.28 2.61 -6.30
C LEU A 48 0.25 2.32 -5.22
N PHE A 49 -0.23 3.35 -4.52
CA PHE A 49 -1.37 3.20 -3.62
C PHE A 49 -2.64 3.77 -4.24
N ARG A 50 -3.78 3.23 -3.81
CA ARG A 50 -5.12 3.74 -4.10
C ARG A 50 -5.95 3.79 -2.81
N ASN A 51 -6.97 4.62 -2.79
CA ASN A 51 -7.97 4.66 -1.71
C ASN A 51 -9.24 3.82 -2.01
N TYR A 52 -9.15 3.00 -3.05
CA TYR A 52 -10.21 2.12 -3.53
C TYR A 52 -9.57 0.89 -4.17
N THR A 53 -10.39 -0.15 -4.32
CA THR A 53 -10.17 -1.31 -5.19
C THR A 53 -11.46 -1.53 -5.98
N ASN A 54 -11.38 -2.22 -7.11
CA ASN A 54 -12.54 -2.39 -8.00
C ASN A 54 -13.61 -3.33 -7.42
N ASP A 55 -13.25 -4.20 -6.47
CA ASP A 55 -14.12 -5.28 -5.98
C ASP A 55 -14.56 -5.12 -4.52
N ILE A 56 -14.17 -4.03 -3.84
CA ILE A 56 -14.63 -3.70 -2.47
C ILE A 56 -15.33 -2.35 -2.50
N ASN A 57 -16.62 -2.33 -2.14
CA ASN A 57 -17.48 -1.14 -2.17
C ASN A 57 -17.30 -0.21 -0.95
N GLU A 58 -16.18 -0.34 -0.24
CA GLU A 58 -15.84 0.44 0.95
C GLU A 58 -14.48 1.13 0.75
N PRO A 59 -14.27 2.33 1.30
CA PRO A 59 -12.96 2.98 1.27
C PRO A 59 -11.88 2.09 1.91
N CYS A 60 -10.75 1.94 1.23
CA CYS A 60 -9.69 1.02 1.63
C CYS A 60 -8.31 1.55 1.22
N LEU A 61 -7.26 1.16 1.94
CA LEU A 61 -5.90 1.37 1.44
C LEU A 61 -5.54 0.20 0.54
N THR A 62 -5.36 0.47 -0.75
CA THR A 62 -4.93 -0.56 -1.70
C THR A 62 -3.49 -0.33 -2.10
N ILE A 63 -2.64 -1.32 -1.86
CA ILE A 63 -1.30 -1.40 -2.45
C ILE A 63 -1.47 -2.06 -3.82
N ALA A 64 -1.53 -1.27 -4.88
CA ALA A 64 -1.82 -1.77 -6.23
C ALA A 64 -0.58 -2.33 -6.94
N SER A 65 0.61 -1.82 -6.60
CA SER A 65 1.86 -2.38 -7.10
C SER A 65 3.00 -2.14 -6.13
N VAL A 66 3.92 -3.10 -6.06
CA VAL A 66 5.18 -2.98 -5.33
C VAL A 66 6.32 -3.45 -6.23
N TYR A 67 7.29 -2.59 -6.41
CA TYR A 67 8.58 -2.93 -7.00
C TYR A 67 9.68 -2.59 -5.99
N LEU A 68 10.57 -3.54 -5.79
CA LEU A 68 11.77 -3.43 -4.99
C LEU A 68 12.96 -3.83 -5.87
N ALA A 69 13.96 -2.96 -5.95
CA ALA A 69 15.23 -3.28 -6.59
C ALA A 69 15.83 -4.56 -5.98
N ASP A 70 16.58 -5.33 -6.78
CA ASP A 70 17.05 -6.67 -6.42
C ASP A 70 17.81 -6.68 -5.09
N GLU A 71 18.61 -5.65 -4.83
CA GLU A 71 19.36 -5.51 -3.58
C GLU A 71 18.46 -5.37 -2.34
N LEU A 72 17.23 -4.86 -2.50
CA LEU A 72 16.25 -4.71 -1.42
C LEU A 72 15.37 -5.95 -1.23
N GLN A 73 15.37 -6.87 -2.19
CA GLN A 73 14.65 -8.13 -2.07
C GLN A 73 15.25 -8.93 -0.89
N ASN A 74 14.38 -9.47 -0.04
CA ASN A 74 14.73 -10.20 1.20
C ASN A 74 15.27 -9.35 2.36
N GLN A 75 15.34 -8.02 2.26
CA GLN A 75 15.74 -7.16 3.40
C GLN A 75 14.60 -6.83 4.38
N GLY A 76 13.45 -7.52 4.29
CA GLY A 76 12.29 -7.24 5.13
C GLY A 76 11.57 -5.91 4.83
N VAL A 77 11.96 -5.18 3.78
CA VAL A 77 11.37 -3.88 3.38
C VAL A 77 9.86 -3.97 3.21
N LEU A 78 9.38 -5.02 2.56
CA LEU A 78 7.97 -5.28 2.34
C LEU A 78 7.20 -5.53 3.65
N LYS A 79 7.77 -6.29 4.58
CA LYS A 79 7.20 -6.51 5.92
C LYS A 79 7.08 -5.17 6.66
N SER A 80 8.14 -4.36 6.65
CA SER A 80 8.12 -3.03 7.26
C SER A 80 7.11 -2.08 6.62
N LEU A 81 6.93 -2.15 5.29
CA LEU A 81 5.92 -1.40 4.57
C LEU A 81 4.51 -1.80 5.02
N LEU A 82 4.20 -3.10 5.05
CA LEU A 82 2.89 -3.61 5.46
C LEU A 82 2.57 -3.21 6.91
N ASN A 83 3.51 -3.38 7.84
CA ASN A 83 3.32 -2.96 9.23
C ASN A 83 3.05 -1.45 9.32
N TYR A 84 3.80 -0.64 8.57
CA TYR A 84 3.63 0.81 8.59
C TYR A 84 2.30 1.26 8.00
N VAL A 85 1.91 0.66 6.87
CA VAL A 85 0.64 0.92 6.20
C VAL A 85 -0.51 0.50 7.11
N SER A 86 -0.41 -0.65 7.76
CA SER A 86 -1.41 -1.07 8.72
C SER A 86 -1.54 -0.08 9.88
N GLU A 87 -0.45 0.28 10.54
CA GLU A 87 -0.48 1.20 11.67
C GLU A 87 -1.08 2.59 11.31
N LYS A 88 -0.95 3.03 10.05
CA LYS A 88 -1.31 4.38 9.62
C LYS A 88 -2.52 4.47 8.72
N SER A 89 -3.06 3.35 8.26
CA SER A 89 -4.25 3.36 7.40
C SER A 89 -5.42 4.00 8.15
N PRO A 90 -6.11 5.00 7.56
CA PRO A 90 -7.34 5.53 8.13
C PRO A 90 -8.54 4.61 7.88
N TRP A 91 -8.39 3.60 7.02
CA TRP A 91 -9.44 2.66 6.65
C TRP A 91 -9.24 1.31 7.31
N ASN A 92 -10.37 0.65 7.60
CA ASN A 92 -10.40 -0.68 8.20
C ASN A 92 -9.94 -1.77 7.21
N ILE A 93 -9.94 -1.51 5.91
CA ILE A 93 -9.58 -2.48 4.88
C ILE A 93 -8.23 -2.09 4.27
N ILE A 94 -7.32 -3.06 4.24
CA ILE A 94 -6.05 -2.96 3.52
C ILE A 94 -6.04 -4.05 2.47
N ALA A 95 -5.99 -3.64 1.21
CA ALA A 95 -5.94 -4.53 0.06
C ALA A 95 -4.55 -4.49 -0.58
N PHE A 96 -4.21 -5.58 -1.23
CA PHE A 96 -2.97 -5.77 -1.97
C PHE A 96 -3.30 -6.46 -3.28
N GLU A 97 -3.07 -5.78 -4.39
CA GLU A 97 -3.41 -6.28 -5.73
C GLU A 97 -2.18 -6.84 -6.44
N ASP A 98 -2.43 -7.76 -7.38
CA ASP A 98 -1.46 -8.25 -8.37
C ASP A 98 -0.11 -8.68 -7.76
N ILE A 99 -0.19 -9.42 -6.65
CA ILE A 99 0.99 -9.97 -5.99
C ILE A 99 1.65 -11.05 -6.88
N GLY A 100 2.61 -10.61 -7.70
CA GLY A 100 3.42 -11.49 -8.55
C GLY A 100 4.41 -12.34 -7.78
N ASN A 101 4.87 -11.87 -6.61
CA ASN A 101 5.85 -12.56 -5.76
C ASN A 101 5.20 -13.72 -4.99
N ALA A 102 5.64 -14.95 -5.23
CA ALA A 102 5.08 -16.16 -4.61
C ALA A 102 5.21 -16.15 -3.08
N HIS A 103 6.35 -15.72 -2.53
CA HIS A 103 6.56 -15.66 -1.08
C HIS A 103 5.62 -14.67 -0.39
N LEU A 104 5.29 -13.57 -1.06
CA LEU A 104 4.31 -12.60 -0.54
C LEU A 104 2.88 -13.16 -0.60
N ARG A 105 2.53 -13.91 -1.65
CA ARG A 105 1.24 -14.63 -1.70
C ARG A 105 1.13 -15.63 -0.55
N ASP A 106 2.18 -16.42 -0.33
CA ASP A 106 2.23 -17.40 0.76
C ASP A 106 2.11 -16.71 2.13
N PHE A 107 2.76 -15.55 2.29
CA PHE A 107 2.60 -14.71 3.47
C PHE A 107 1.13 -14.30 3.68
N CYS A 108 0.48 -13.72 2.66
CA CYS A 108 -0.92 -13.32 2.74
C CYS A 108 -1.82 -14.49 3.15
N ILE A 109 -1.66 -15.66 2.52
CA ILE A 109 -2.43 -16.87 2.86
C ILE A 109 -2.15 -17.31 4.31
N LYS A 110 -0.89 -17.38 4.71
CA LYS A 110 -0.47 -17.81 6.05
C LYS A 110 -1.05 -16.94 7.16
N TYR A 111 -1.15 -15.63 6.92
CA TYR A 111 -1.64 -14.66 7.89
C TYR A 111 -3.14 -14.35 7.74
N GLY A 112 -3.89 -15.18 7.00
CA GLY A 112 -5.34 -15.12 6.96
C GLY A 112 -5.92 -13.99 6.11
N PHE A 113 -5.13 -13.39 5.21
CA PHE A 113 -5.64 -12.45 4.24
C PHE A 113 -6.62 -13.18 3.33
N LYS A 114 -7.73 -12.52 3.01
CA LYS A 114 -8.79 -13.06 2.17
C LYS A 114 -8.58 -12.61 0.72
N PRO A 115 -8.91 -13.42 -0.29
CA PRO A 115 -8.87 -12.95 -1.67
C PRO A 115 -9.82 -11.77 -1.86
N VAL A 116 -9.40 -10.76 -2.63
CA VAL A 116 -10.23 -9.59 -2.98
C VAL A 116 -11.45 -10.02 -3.78
N SER A 117 -11.24 -10.88 -4.79
CA SER A 117 -12.30 -11.55 -5.51
C SER A 117 -11.82 -12.87 -6.10
N SER A 118 -12.77 -13.74 -6.49
CA SER A 118 -12.45 -15.00 -7.15
C SER A 118 -11.81 -14.83 -8.53
N ARG A 119 -11.89 -13.63 -9.12
CA ARG A 119 -11.31 -13.30 -10.43
C ARG A 119 -9.83 -12.93 -10.35
N TYR A 120 -9.36 -12.45 -9.20
CA TYR A 120 -7.99 -12.00 -8.99
C TYR A 120 -7.31 -12.82 -7.89
N PRO A 121 -6.82 -14.04 -8.20
CA PRO A 121 -6.24 -14.95 -7.20
C PRO A 121 -4.91 -14.45 -6.62
N SER A 122 -4.32 -13.41 -7.23
CA SER A 122 -3.13 -12.72 -6.74
C SER A 122 -3.43 -11.50 -5.88
N SER A 123 -4.71 -11.21 -5.59
CA SER A 123 -5.13 -10.01 -4.86
C SER A 123 -5.78 -10.40 -3.54
N PHE A 124 -5.33 -9.79 -2.44
CA PHE A 124 -5.71 -10.15 -1.08
C PHE A 124 -6.06 -8.92 -0.24
N PHE A 125 -6.87 -9.07 0.80
CA PHE A 125 -7.17 -8.02 1.77
C PHE A 125 -7.20 -8.54 3.21
N ILE A 126 -7.02 -7.63 4.15
CA ILE A 126 -7.17 -7.86 5.59
C ILE A 126 -8.01 -6.75 6.22
N LEU A 127 -8.68 -7.10 7.31
CA LEU A 127 -9.38 -6.14 8.18
C LEU A 127 -8.46 -5.72 9.32
N HIS A 128 -8.33 -4.42 9.55
CA HIS A 128 -7.47 -3.81 10.59
C HIS A 128 -7.75 -4.38 11.99
N GLN A 129 -9.02 -4.66 12.31
CA GLN A 129 -9.42 -5.25 13.60
C GLN A 129 -8.91 -6.68 13.85
N GLN A 130 -8.54 -7.44 12.80
CA GLN A 130 -8.00 -8.79 12.94
C GLN A 130 -6.50 -8.81 13.28
N GLU A 131 -5.81 -7.66 13.28
CA GLU A 131 -4.38 -7.60 13.56
C GLU A 131 -4.00 -7.52 15.04
N SER A 132 -4.96 -7.30 15.94
CA SER A 132 -4.69 -7.36 17.40
C SER A 132 -4.18 -8.74 17.87
N THR A 133 -4.31 -9.77 17.02
CA THR A 133 -3.74 -11.13 17.22
C THR A 133 -2.49 -11.40 16.37
N LEU A 134 -2.11 -10.49 15.48
CA LEU A 134 -0.93 -10.58 14.64
C LEU A 134 0.17 -9.68 15.23
N SER A 135 0.78 -10.13 16.32
CA SER A 135 2.12 -9.64 16.70
C SER A 135 3.11 -10.14 15.65
N ILE A 136 3.25 -9.40 14.53
CA ILE A 136 4.12 -9.69 13.38
C ILE A 136 5.57 -9.27 13.66
#